data_AF-A0A9E3C1F0-F1
#
_entry.id   AF-A0A9E3C1F0-F1
#
_cell.length_a   1.000
_cell.length_b   1.000
_cell.length_c   1.000
_cell.angle_alpha   90.00
_cell.angle_beta   90.00
_cell.angle_gamma   90.00
#
_symmetry.space_group_name_H-M   'P 1'
#
loop_
_entity.id
_entity.type
_entity.pdbx_description
1 polymer ?
#
loop_
_entity_poly.entity_id
_entity_poly.type
_entity_poly.pdbx_seq_one_letter_code
_entity_poly.pdbx_strand_id
1 'polypeptide(L)' 'MPVWLQVDGKPVSCLEKIKVLNENLEEIRAMIADAVEDGVLMGCDPAQIRAVFHKLVEAAAADAPPAKREE' A
#
# COMPACT_ATOMS: atom_id res chain seq x y z
N MET A 1 2.32 -11.05 -6.76
CA MET A 1 2.13 -9.59 -6.87
C MET A 1 0.92 -9.28 -7.75
N PRO A 2 0.24 -8.15 -7.54
CA PRO A 2 -0.93 -7.77 -8.33
C PRO A 2 -0.57 -7.34 -9.76
N VAL A 3 -1.58 -7.25 -10.62
CA VAL A 3 -1.48 -6.54 -11.90
C VAL A 3 -1.82 -5.07 -11.66
N TRP A 4 -0.85 -4.19 -11.89
CA TRP A 4 -1.03 -2.74 -11.76
C TRP A 4 -1.71 -2.17 -13.00
N LEU A 5 -2.72 -1.33 -12.80
CA LEU A 5 -3.52 -0.75 -13.89
C LEU A 5 -3.26 0.75 -13.99
N GLN A 6 -3.27 1.25 -15.22
CA GLN A 6 -3.33 2.67 -15.54
C GLN A 6 -4.76 3.20 -15.35
N VAL A 7 -4.91 4.52 -15.43
CA VAL A 7 -6.20 5.21 -15.33
C VAL A 7 -7.22 4.78 -16.40
N ASP A 8 -6.76 4.30 -17.55
CA ASP A 8 -7.60 3.80 -18.63
C ASP A 8 -7.93 2.29 -18.50
N GLY A 9 -7.50 1.67 -17.40
CA GLY A 9 -7.73 0.26 -17.10
C GLY A 9 -6.75 -0.70 -17.78
N LYS A 10 -5.80 -0.23 -18.59
CA LYS A 10 -4.78 -1.09 -19.17
C LYS A 10 -3.71 -1.46 -18.15
N PRO A 11 -3.08 -2.63 -18.26
CA PRO A 11 -1.94 -2.97 -17.41
C PRO A 11 -0.76 -2.01 -17.62
N VAL A 12 -0.07 -1.66 -16.53
CA VAL A 12 1.26 -1.03 -16.59
C VAL A 12 2.20 -2.01 -17.29
N SER A 13 2.86 -1.58 -18.37
CA SER A 13 3.68 -2.46 -19.23
C SER A 13 5.19 -2.33 -18.99
N CYS A 14 5.65 -1.22 -18.40
CA CYS A 14 7.07 -0.99 -18.12
C CYS A 14 7.54 -1.86 -16.94
N LEU A 15 8.49 -2.75 -17.19
CA LEU A 15 8.97 -3.73 -16.22
C LEU A 15 9.63 -3.06 -15.02
N GLU A 16 10.37 -1.97 -15.22
CA GLU A 16 11.03 -1.22 -14.15
C GLU A 16 10.00 -0.61 -13.19
N LYS A 17 8.90 -0.06 -13.71
CA LYS A 17 7.81 0.47 -12.87
C LYS A 17 7.14 -0.64 -12.05
N ILE A 18 6.84 -1.77 -12.69
CA ILE A 18 6.24 -2.93 -12.01
C ILE A 18 7.18 -3.41 -10.90
N LYS A 19 8.48 -3.47 -11.16
CA LYS A 19 9.49 -3.85 -10.17
C LYS A 19 9.43 -2.94 -8.95
N VAL A 20 9.51 -1.62 -9.15
CA VAL A 20 9.43 -0.63 -8.06
C VAL A 20 8.12 -0.76 -7.28
N LEU A 21 6.98 -0.90 -7.95
CA LEU A 21 5.69 -1.06 -7.28
C LEU A 21 5.62 -2.33 -6.42
N ASN A 22 6.29 -3.40 -6.85
CA ASN A 22 6.34 -4.64 -6.10
C ASN A 22 7.31 -4.57 -4.92
N GLU A 23 8.44 -3.89 -5.07
CA GLU A 23 9.37 -3.60 -3.96
C GLU A 23 8.66 -2.77 -2.88
N ASN A 24 7.93 -1.73 -3.27
CA ASN A 24 7.12 -0.93 -2.34
C ASN A 24 6.09 -1.77 -1.57
N LEU A 25 5.41 -2.72 -2.23
CA LEU A 25 4.44 -3.60 -1.56
C LEU A 25 5.10 -4.48 -0.49
N GLU A 26 6.29 -5.01 -0.78
CA GLU A 26 7.00 -5.85 0.17
C GLU A 26 7.50 -5.04 1.37
N GLU A 27 8.02 -3.83 1.13
CA GLU A 27 8.43 -2.90 2.19
C GLU A 27 7.24 -2.51 3.09
N ILE A 28 6.10 -2.13 2.49
CA ILE A 28 4.88 -1.79 3.24
C ILE A 28 4.39 -3.00 4.03
N ARG A 29 4.43 -4.20 3.46
CA ARG A 29 4.03 -5.44 4.14
C ARG A 29 4.88 -5.70 5.37
N ALA A 30 6.20 -5.55 5.26
CA ALA A 30 7.13 -5.71 6.37
C ALA A 30 6.85 -4.67 7.47
N MET A 31 6.77 -3.38 7.10
CA MET A 31 6.48 -2.30 8.05
C MET A 31 5.15 -2.48 8.79
N ILE A 32 4.09 -2.91 8.08
CA ILE A 32 2.79 -3.18 8.70
C ILE A 32 2.89 -4.36 9.67
N ALA A 33 3.62 -5.42 9.31
CA ALA A 33 3.78 -6.58 10.18
C ALA A 33 4.48 -6.21 11.49
N ASP A 34 5.61 -5.49 11.39
CA ASP A 34 6.36 -5.01 12.56
C ASP A 34 5.50 -4.10 13.45
N ALA A 35 4.78 -3.15 12.85
CA ALA A 35 3.93 -2.24 13.61
C ALA A 35 2.72 -2.94 14.26
N VAL A 36 2.18 -4.01 13.64
CA VAL A 36 1.15 -4.86 14.26
C VAL A 36 1.75 -5.64 15.42
N GLU A 37 2.92 -6.25 15.24
CA GLU A 37 3.61 -7.00 16.30
C GLU A 37 3.86 -6.12 17.53
N ASP A 38 4.41 -4.92 17.33
CA ASP A 38 4.65 -3.95 18.40
C ASP A 38 3.36 -3.59 19.15
N GLY A 39 2.28 -3.29 18.42
CA GLY A 39 1.00 -2.97 19.03
C GLY A 39 0.43 -4.14 19.85
N VAL A 40 0.58 -5.38 19.37
CA VAL A 40 0.16 -6.58 20.09
C VAL A 40 1.02 -6.81 21.34
N LEU A 41 2.33 -6.62 21.25
CA LEU A 41 3.24 -6.69 22.41
C LEU A 41 2.90 -5.63 23.48
N MET A 42 2.36 -4.48 23.07
CA MET A 42 1.84 -3.45 23.98
C MET A 42 0.41 -3.72 24.48
N GLY A 43 -0.20 -4.85 24.12
CA GLY A 43 -1.51 -5.28 24.62
C GLY A 43 -2.71 -4.71 23.86
N CYS A 44 -2.51 -4.19 22.65
CA CYS A 44 -3.61 -3.71 21.80
C CYS A 44 -4.32 -4.87 21.07
N ASP A 45 -5.60 -4.70 20.77
CA ASP A 45 -6.37 -5.64 19.93
C ASP A 45 -5.90 -5.57 18.46
N PRO A 46 -5.41 -6.67 17.85
CA PRO A 46 -5.04 -6.71 16.44
C PRO A 46 -6.15 -6.21 15.49
N ALA A 47 -7.42 -6.45 15.82
CA ALA A 47 -8.54 -5.98 15.02
C ALA A 47 -8.65 -4.45 15.01
N GLN A 48 -8.40 -3.82 16.16
CA GLN A 48 -8.33 -2.36 16.26
C GLN A 48 -7.15 -1.81 15.47
N ILE A 49 -5.95 -2.40 15.58
CA ILE A 49 -4.76 -1.96 14.83
C ILE A 49 -5.04 -1.99 13.31
N ARG A 50 -5.58 -3.11 12.80
CA ARG A 50 -5.98 -3.22 11.39
C ARG A 50 -6.96 -2.13 10.97
N ALA A 51 -7.98 -1.86 11.79
CA ALA A 51 -8.96 -0.81 11.48
C ALA A 51 -8.34 0.59 11.42
N VAL A 52 -7.37 0.88 12.29
CA VAL A 52 -6.60 2.13 12.25
C VAL A 52 -5.75 2.22 10.99
N PHE A 53 -5.05 1.14 10.61
CA PHE A 53 -4.21 1.13 9.41
C PHE A 53 -5.03 1.29 8.13
N HIS A 54 -6.21 0.67 8.03
CA HIS A 54 -7.12 0.91 6.92
C HIS A 54 -7.49 2.39 6.79
N LYS A 55 -7.86 3.05 7.91
CA LYS A 55 -8.17 4.49 7.89
C LYS A 55 -6.97 5.35 7.50
N LEU A 56 -5.76 4.97 7.94
CA LEU A 56 -4.53 5.67 7.59
C LEU A 56 -4.25 5.60 6.08
N VAL A 57 -4.45 4.42 5.46
CA VAL A 57 -4.28 4.24 4.01
C VAL A 57 -5.27 5.11 3.24
N GLU A 58 -6.54 5.15 3.65
CA GLU A 58 -7.56 6.01 3.02
C GLU A 58 -7.20 7.49 3.13
N ALA A 59 -6.73 7.94 4.30
CA ALA A 59 -6.31 9.32 4.51
C ALA A 59 -5.09 9.68 3.63
N ALA A 60 -4.07 8.81 3.60
CA ALA A 60 -2.87 9.03 2.79
C ALA A 60 -3.17 9.06 1.28
N ALA A 61 -4.12 8.24 0.82
CA ALA A 61 -4.55 8.24 -0.58
C ALA A 61 -5.24 9.55 -1.00
N ALA A 62 -5.88 10.27 -0.07
CA ALA A 62 -6.51 11.56 -0.35
C ALA A 62 -5.50 12.66 -0.70
N ASP A 63 -4.25 12.53 -0.24
CA ASP A 63 -3.16 13.48 -0.52
C ASP A 63 -2.43 13.17 -1.84
N ALA A 64 -2.74 12.04 -2.49
CA ALA A 64 -2.07 11.64 -3.72
C ALA A 64 -2.43 12.59 -4.88
N PRO A 65 -1.46 12.98 -5.72
CA PRO A 65 -1.74 13.76 -6.91
C PRO A 65 -2.67 12.98 -7.86
N PRO A 66 -3.47 13.68 -8.69
CA PRO A 66 -4.35 13.02 -9.64
C PRO A 66 -3.52 12.12 -10.56
N ALA A 67 -4.00 10.91 -10.76
CA ALA A 67 -3.34 9.93 -11.59
C ALA A 67 -3.19 10.49 -13.02
N LYS A 68 -1.95 10.55 -13.51
CA LYS A 68 -1.64 11.06 -14.83
C LYS A 68 -1.76 9.93 -15.84
N ARG A 69 -2.35 10.24 -17.00
CA ARG A 69 -2.28 9.37 -18.17
C ARG A 69 -0.84 9.38 -18.67
N GLU A 70 -0.26 8.21 -18.84
CA GLU A 70 1.01 8.08 -19.57
C GLU A 70 0.70 8.04 -21.07
N GLU A 71 1.39 8.87 -21.86
CA GLU A 71 1.41 8.80 -23.33
C GLU A 71 2.29 7.65 -23.83
#